data_AF-A0A812VHC0-F1
#
_entry.id   AF-A0A812VHC0-F1
#
_cell.length_a   1.000
_cell.length_b   1.000
_cell.length_c   1.000
_cell.angle_alpha   90.00
_cell.angle_beta   90.00
_cell.angle_gamma   90.00
#
_symmetry.space_group_name_H-M   'P 1'
#
loop_
_entity.id
_entity.type
_entity.pdbx_description
1 polymer ?
#
loop_
_entity_poly.entity_id
_entity_poly.type
_entity_poly.pdbx_seq_one_letter_code
_entity_poly.pdbx_strand_id
1 'polypeptide(L)'
;MVHLDEGLPCTIGRNVSIGHACVLHGCTVEDEVLVGMGAIILNKAVIGRGSVVGAGALVLEGMQVPPFSLVVGSPAQEFSFAATAVMLTDDPER
;
A
#
# COMPACT_ATOMS: atom_id res chain seq x y z
N MET A 1 -7.76 12.26 4.29
CA MET A 1 -7.85 12.70 5.70
C MET A 1 -6.67 12.10 6.45
N VAL A 2 -5.99 12.88 7.28
CA VAL A 2 -4.98 12.39 8.23
C VAL A 2 -5.59 12.54 9.61
N HIS A 3 -5.82 11.44 10.31
CA HIS A 3 -6.31 11.40 11.68
C HIS A 3 -5.21 10.83 12.58
N LEU A 4 -5.05 11.35 13.79
CA LEU A 4 -3.94 11.01 14.67
C LEU A 4 -4.47 10.75 16.07
N ASP A 5 -3.94 9.72 16.73
CA ASP A 5 -4.04 9.56 18.17
C ASP A 5 -2.80 10.16 18.85
N GLU A 6 -2.91 10.45 20.15
CA GLU A 6 -1.79 10.97 20.94
C GLU A 6 -0.58 10.01 20.88
N GLY A 7 0.58 10.53 20.49
CA GLY A 7 1.83 9.74 20.37
C GLY A 7 1.94 8.85 19.13
N LEU A 8 0.95 8.85 18.23
CA LEU A 8 0.96 8.06 16.99
C LEU A 8 0.95 8.98 15.76
N PRO A 9 2.11 9.52 15.34
CA PRO A 9 2.17 10.40 14.17
C PRO A 9 1.93 9.63 12.87
N CYS A 10 1.42 10.32 11.86
CA CYS A 10 1.52 9.87 10.47
C CYS A 10 2.81 10.40 9.86
N THR A 11 3.65 9.51 9.34
CA THR A 11 4.84 9.89 8.58
C THR A 11 4.65 9.50 7.12
N ILE A 12 4.99 10.42 6.21
CA ILE A 12 4.86 10.23 4.76
C ILE A 12 6.22 10.53 4.14
N GLY A 13 6.76 9.55 3.43
CA GLY A 13 8.02 9.64 2.71
C GLY A 13 7.98 10.52 1.46
N ARG A 14 9.04 10.44 0.67
CA ARG A 14 9.19 11.16 -0.60
C ARG A 14 8.44 10.45 -1.72
N ASN A 15 7.89 11.24 -2.65
CA ASN A 15 7.23 10.74 -3.86
C ASN A 15 6.07 9.77 -3.58
N VAL A 16 5.39 9.93 -2.44
CA VAL A 16 4.18 9.16 -2.11
C VAL A 16 2.97 9.75 -2.81
N SER A 17 2.16 8.90 -3.43
CA SER A 17 0.87 9.28 -4.02
C SER A 17 -0.26 8.83 -3.12
N ILE A 18 -1.03 9.77 -2.55
CA ILE A 18 -2.22 9.48 -1.75
C ILE A 18 -3.47 9.72 -2.60
N GLY A 19 -4.21 8.65 -2.88
CA GLY A 19 -5.45 8.71 -3.65
C GLY A 19 -6.58 9.49 -2.96
N HIS A 20 -7.61 9.81 -3.72
CA HIS A 20 -8.81 10.47 -3.22
C HIS A 20 -9.45 9.70 -2.05
N ALA A 21 -9.97 10.43 -1.08
CA ALA A 21 -10.73 9.89 0.05
C ALA A 21 -10.02 8.84 0.92
N CYS A 22 -8.68 8.81 0.94
CA CYS A 22 -7.95 7.93 1.87
C CYS A 22 -8.05 8.42 3.32
N VAL A 23 -7.95 7.48 4.26
CA VAL A 23 -7.78 7.74 5.69
C VAL A 23 -6.43 7.18 6.13
N LEU A 24 -5.53 8.08 6.54
CA LEU A 24 -4.25 7.71 7.16
C LEU A 24 -4.36 7.95 8.66
N HIS A 25 -4.16 6.91 9.46
CA HIS A 25 -4.37 6.95 10.90
C HIS A 25 -3.13 6.43 11.65
N GLY A 26 -2.34 7.33 12.22
CA GLY A 26 -1.11 7.03 12.98
C GLY A 26 -0.14 6.04 12.31
N CYS A 27 0.01 6.10 10.98
CA CYS A 27 0.78 5.13 10.18
C CYS A 27 2.06 5.71 9.57
N THR A 28 3.00 4.83 9.19
CA THR A 28 4.18 5.20 8.41
C THR A 28 4.02 4.75 6.96
N VAL A 29 4.20 5.69 6.03
CA VAL A 29 4.23 5.42 4.60
C VAL A 29 5.61 5.79 4.09
N GLU A 30 6.40 4.80 3.67
CA GLU A 30 7.76 5.01 3.18
C GLU A 30 7.77 5.61 1.77
N ASP A 31 8.97 5.86 1.23
CA ASP A 31 9.18 6.50 -0.06
C ASP A 31 8.51 5.71 -1.22
N GLU A 32 8.09 6.43 -2.26
CA GLU A 32 7.60 5.86 -3.53
C GLU A 32 6.36 4.96 -3.40
N VAL A 33 5.62 5.04 -2.30
CA VAL A 33 4.37 4.30 -2.11
C VAL A 33 3.21 4.93 -2.89
N LEU A 34 2.37 4.08 -3.48
CA LEU A 34 1.07 4.48 -4.03
C LEU A 34 -0.05 3.96 -3.12
N VAL A 35 -0.83 4.88 -2.54
CA VAL A 35 -2.04 4.56 -1.78
C VAL A 35 -3.27 4.78 -2.65
N GLY A 36 -3.94 3.69 -3.01
CA GLY A 36 -5.14 3.70 -3.84
C GLY A 36 -6.31 4.44 -3.17
N MET A 37 -7.21 4.98 -4.00
CA MET A 37 -8.36 5.77 -3.54
C MET A 37 -9.20 5.01 -2.50
N GLY A 38 -9.67 5.73 -1.47
CA GLY A 38 -10.54 5.17 -0.44
C GLY A 38 -9.87 4.16 0.50
N ALA A 39 -8.55 3.96 0.41
CA ALA A 39 -7.85 3.09 1.35
C ALA A 39 -7.86 3.67 2.77
N ILE A 40 -7.92 2.78 3.76
CA ILE A 40 -7.87 3.09 5.18
C ILE A 40 -6.65 2.38 5.76
N ILE A 41 -5.70 3.15 6.31
CA ILE A 41 -4.50 2.63 6.94
C ILE A 41 -4.54 3.00 8.42
N LEU A 42 -4.58 1.96 9.27
CA LEU A 42 -4.73 2.11 10.72
C LEU A 42 -3.38 2.30 11.44
N ASN A 43 -3.49 2.59 12.74
CA ASN A 43 -2.39 2.91 13.64
C ASN A 43 -1.21 1.97 13.50
N LYS A 44 0.01 2.49 13.61
CA LYS A 44 1.27 1.73 13.66
C LYS A 44 1.54 0.84 12.44
N ALA A 45 0.69 0.88 11.41
CA ALA A 45 0.97 0.20 10.16
C ALA A 45 2.15 0.87 9.47
N VAL A 46 2.97 0.06 8.81
CA VAL A 46 4.11 0.53 8.01
C VAL A 46 3.92 0.03 6.59
N ILE A 47 3.90 0.96 5.63
CA ILE A 47 3.88 0.64 4.21
C ILE A 47 5.29 0.80 3.67
N GLY A 48 5.95 -0.33 3.37
CA GLY A 48 7.32 -0.36 2.87
C GLY A 48 7.50 0.35 1.53
N ARG A 49 8.72 0.81 1.27
CA ARG A 49 9.09 1.58 0.07
C ARG A 49 8.62 0.92 -1.22
N GLY A 50 8.08 1.72 -2.14
CA GLY A 50 7.67 1.27 -3.47
C GLY A 50 6.46 0.33 -3.49
N SER A 51 5.79 0.12 -2.35
CA SER A 51 4.61 -0.71 -2.26
C SER A 51 3.36 0.00 -2.77
N VAL A 52 2.36 -0.80 -3.15
CA VAL A 52 1.07 -0.34 -3.63
C VAL A 52 -0.02 -0.83 -2.68
N VAL A 53 -0.80 0.10 -2.13
CA VAL A 53 -2.02 -0.20 -1.39
C VAL A 53 -3.19 -0.05 -2.36
N GLY A 54 -3.97 -1.11 -2.55
CA GLY A 54 -5.11 -1.11 -3.46
C GLY A 54 -6.21 -0.13 -3.06
N ALA A 55 -7.03 0.26 -4.04
CA ALA A 55 -8.21 1.08 -3.78
C ALA A 55 -9.16 0.37 -2.79
N GLY A 56 -9.67 1.10 -1.81
CA GLY A 56 -10.56 0.59 -0.77
C GLY A 56 -9.91 -0.43 0.17
N ALA A 57 -8.59 -0.60 0.17
CA ALA A 57 -7.93 -1.54 1.05
C ALA A 57 -8.02 -1.10 2.52
N LEU A 58 -8.23 -2.05 3.45
CA LEU A 58 -8.19 -1.82 4.89
C LEU A 58 -6.91 -2.44 5.48
N VAL A 59 -5.87 -1.61 5.67
CA VAL A 59 -4.62 -2.00 6.32
C VAL A 59 -4.80 -1.91 7.83
N LEU A 60 -4.68 -3.05 8.51
CA LEU A 60 -4.97 -3.19 9.94
C LEU A 60 -3.89 -2.55 10.83
N GLU A 61 -4.25 -2.29 12.09
CA GLU A 61 -3.31 -1.74 13.08
C GLU A 61 -2.08 -2.64 13.20
N GLY A 62 -0.90 -2.02 13.15
CA GLY A 62 0.40 -2.68 13.29
C GLY A 62 0.84 -3.53 12.09
N MET A 63 0.05 -3.60 11.00
CA MET A 63 0.42 -4.37 9.81
C MET A 63 1.71 -3.84 9.19
N GLN A 64 2.67 -4.75 8.97
CA GLN A 64 3.95 -4.45 8.32
C GLN A 64 3.89 -4.93 6.87
N VAL A 65 3.71 -4.00 5.94
CA VAL A 65 3.74 -4.30 4.50
C VAL A 65 5.19 -4.22 4.03
N PRO A 66 5.77 -5.32 3.52
CA PRO A 66 7.15 -5.29 3.02
C PRO A 66 7.33 -4.28 1.87
N PRO A 67 8.57 -3.84 1.59
CA PRO A 67 8.86 -3.05 0.39
C PRO A 67 8.50 -3.79 -0.90
N PHE A 68 8.06 -3.03 -1.91
CA PHE A 68 7.68 -3.53 -3.23
C PHE A 68 6.53 -4.56 -3.24
N SER A 69 5.67 -4.53 -2.23
CA SER A 69 4.48 -5.39 -2.13
C SER A 69 3.24 -4.72 -2.72
N LEU A 70 2.31 -5.53 -3.22
CA LEU A 70 0.94 -5.11 -3.50
C LEU A 70 0.04 -5.64 -2.39
N VAL A 71 -0.72 -4.78 -1.70
CA VAL A 71 -1.73 -5.21 -0.71
C VAL A 71 -3.12 -4.74 -1.10
N VAL A 72 -4.12 -5.62 -1.02
CA VAL A 72 -5.50 -5.34 -1.48
C VAL A 72 -6.54 -5.99 -0.56
N GLY A 73 -7.77 -5.48 -0.58
CA GLY A 73 -8.91 -6.07 0.13
C GLY A 73 -9.18 -5.48 1.53
N SER A 74 -10.22 -5.99 2.19
CA SER A 74 -10.62 -5.60 3.55
C SER A 74 -10.99 -6.85 4.36
N PRO A 75 -10.09 -7.37 5.22
CA PRO A 75 -8.76 -6.84 5.53
C PRO A 75 -7.77 -6.98 4.37
N ALA A 76 -6.80 -6.06 4.29
CA ALA A 76 -5.79 -6.08 3.25
C ALA A 76 -4.86 -7.30 3.38
N GLN A 77 -4.54 -7.94 2.26
CA GLN A 77 -3.60 -9.05 2.17
C GLN A 77 -2.60 -8.80 1.05
N GLU A 78 -1.38 -9.32 1.19
CA GLU A 78 -0.38 -9.28 0.13
C GLU A 78 -0.83 -10.11 -1.07
N PHE A 79 -0.83 -9.49 -2.24
CA PHE A 79 -1.16 -10.11 -3.51
C PHE A 79 0.13 -10.50 -4.21
N SER A 80 0.37 -11.80 -4.32
CA SER A 80 1.44 -12.33 -5.16
C SER A 80 0.87 -12.79 -6.49
N PHE A 81 1.49 -12.35 -7.59
CA PHE A 81 1.28 -13.01 -8.87
C PHE A 81 2.02 -14.35 -8.82
N ALA A 82 1.28 -15.46 -8.78
CA ALA A 82 1.85 -16.74 -9.15
C ALA A 82 2.38 -16.59 -10.57
N ALA A 83 3.70 -16.74 -10.76
CA ALA A 83 4.38 -16.50 -12.02
C ALA A 83 3.72 -17.28 -13.16
N THR A 84 2.84 -16.64 -13.91
CA THR A 84 2.51 -17.07 -15.26
C THR A 84 3.57 -16.47 -16.16
N ALA A 85 4.76 -17.07 -16.14
CA ALA A 85 5.83 -16.84 -17.11
C ALA A 85 5.46 -17.45 -18.48
N VAL A 86 4.22 -17.26 -18.95
CA VAL A 86 3.70 -17.83 -20.20
C VAL A 86 3.15 -16.75 -21.15
N MET A 87 3.21 -15.46 -20.78
CA MET A 87 2.80 -14.38 -21.70
C MET A 87 3.94 -13.51 -22.24
N LEU A 88 5.20 -13.85 -21.95
CA LEU A 88 6.37 -13.11 -22.46
C LEU A 88 7.28 -13.91 -23.42
N THR A 89 6.87 -15.12 -23.83
CA THR A 89 7.67 -15.95 -24.76
C THR A 89 7.03 -16.24 -26.11
N ASP A 90 5.83 -15.75 -26.40
CA ASP A 90 5.27 -15.81 -27.76
C ASP A 90 5.15 -14.40 -28.35
N ASP A 91 6.29 -13.86 -28.77
CA ASP A 91 6.33 -12.85 -29.82
C ASP A 91 6.55 -13.60 -31.16
N PRO A 92 5.53 -13.74 -32.02
CA PRO A 92 5.63 -14.49 -33.27
C PRO A 92 6.38 -13.77 -34.40
N GLU A 93 6.90 -12.54 -34.19
CA GLU A 93 7.62 -11.77 -35.23
C GLU A 93 8.83 -10.97 -34.71
N ARG A 94 9.83 -11.66 -34.12
CA ARG A 94 11.22 -11.18 -34.05
C ARG A 94 12.25 -12.26 -34.29
#